data_AF-A0A352KCR5-F1
#
_entry.id   AF-A0A352KCR5-F1
#
_cell.length_a   1.000
_cell.length_b   1.000
_cell.length_c   1.000
_cell.angle_alpha   90.00
_cell.angle_beta   90.00
_cell.angle_gamma   90.00
#
_symmetry.space_group_name_H-M   'P 1'
#
loop_
_entity.id
_entity.type
_entity.pdbx_description
1 polymer ?
#
loop_
_entity_poly.entity_id
_entity_poly.type
_entity_poly.pdbx_seq_one_letter_code
_entity_poly.pdbx_strand_id
1 'polypeptide(L)' 'QEEAKFNMPGNLFLIGIGMAMPTLMVHGTPEQRERFIRPALYGEEVWCQLFSEPGAGSDLANVRT' A
#
# COMPACT_ATOMS: atom_id res chain seq x y z
N GLN A 1 -1.20 1.39 17.01
CA GLN A 1 -1.72 1.06 18.36
C GLN A 1 -1.99 2.31 19.18
N GLU A 2 -1.07 3.28 19.23
CA GLU A 2 -1.31 4.56 19.92
C GLU A 2 -2.41 5.40 19.27
N GLU A 3 -2.48 5.44 17.94
CA GLU A 3 -3.52 6.17 17.19
C GLU A 3 -4.93 5.63 17.43
N ALA A 4 -5.08 4.34 17.78
CA ALA A 4 -6.37 3.70 18.02
C ALA A 4 -7.10 4.24 19.26
N LYS A 5 -6.39 5.00 20.11
CA LYS A 5 -6.96 5.68 21.28
C LYS A 5 -7.77 6.92 20.89
N PHE A 6 -7.67 7.37 19.64
CA PHE A 6 -8.26 8.62 19.16
C PHE A 6 -9.17 8.36 17.95
N ASN A 7 -10.18 9.21 17.75
CA ASN A 7 -11.07 9.13 16.58
C ASN A 7 -10.40 9.78 15.36
N MET A 8 -9.38 9.09 14.83
CA MET A 8 -8.60 9.51 13.68
C MET A 8 -8.88 8.56 12.50
N PRO A 9 -8.71 9.00 11.24
CA PRO A 9 -8.78 8.10 10.09
C PRO A 9 -7.64 7.07 10.19
N GLY A 10 -7.96 5.87 10.67
CA GLY A 10 -7.00 4.79 10.80
C GLY A 10 -6.56 4.28 9.43
N ASN A 11 -5.29 3.84 9.34
CA ASN A 11 -4.74 3.08 8.21
C ASN A 11 -4.59 3.84 6.88
N LEU A 12 -4.66 5.18 6.85
CA LEU A 12 -4.48 5.96 5.62
C LEU A 12 -3.19 5.60 4.86
N PHE A 13 -2.12 5.31 5.59
CA PHE A 13 -0.80 4.96 5.03
C PHE A 13 -0.51 3.45 5.03
N LEU A 14 -1.47 2.60 5.41
CA LEU A 14 -1.25 1.15 5.52
C LEU A 14 -0.87 0.52 4.17
N ILE A 15 -1.56 0.90 3.09
CA ILE A 15 -1.30 0.31 1.78
C ILE A 15 0.03 0.80 1.21
N GLY A 16 0.28 2.11 1.26
CA GLY A 16 1.53 2.70 0.75
C GLY A 16 2.72 2.27 1.60
N ILE A 17 2.85 2.85 2.79
CA ILE A 17 4.00 2.67 3.68
C ILE A 17 4.03 1.26 4.28
N GLY A 18 2.87 0.72 4.65
CA GLY A 18 2.79 -0.58 5.34
C GLY A 18 2.87 -1.81 4.43
N MET A 19 2.66 -1.67 3.11
CA MET A 19 2.67 -2.81 2.18
C MET A 19 3.50 -2.54 0.92
N ALA A 20 3.13 -1.56 0.10
CA ALA A 20 3.71 -1.36 -1.23
C ALA A 20 5.19 -0.92 -1.19
N MET A 21 5.55 0.01 -0.30
CA MET A 21 6.93 0.51 -0.19
C MET A 21 7.93 -0.58 0.23
N PRO A 22 7.65 -1.42 1.25
CA PRO A 22 8.47 -2.60 1.54
C PRO A 22 8.68 -3.51 0.33
N THR A 23 7.62 -3.79 -0.44
CA THR A 23 7.73 -4.61 -1.66
C THR A 23 8.63 -3.95 -2.70
N LEU A 24 8.50 -2.64 -2.94
CA LEU A 24 9.36 -1.90 -3.86
C LEU A 24 10.82 -1.81 -3.39
N MET A 25 11.07 -1.72 -2.08
CA MET A 25 12.44 -1.74 -1.54
C MET A 25 13.15 -3.05 -1.86
N VAL A 26 12.45 -4.19 -1.69
CA VAL A 26 13.04 -5.52 -1.88
C VAL A 26 13.09 -5.92 -3.37
N HIS A 27 12.03 -5.63 -4.13
CA HIS A 27 11.84 -6.19 -5.47
C HIS A 27 11.83 -5.15 -6.60
N GLY A 28 11.75 -3.84 -6.28
CA GLY A 28 11.67 -2.77 -7.28
C GLY A 28 13.02 -2.45 -7.90
N THR A 29 12.99 -1.85 -9.10
CA THR A 29 14.20 -1.31 -9.74
C THR A 29 14.67 -0.05 -9.02
N PRO A 30 15.94 0.38 -9.20
CA PRO A 30 16.42 1.64 -8.66
C PRO A 30 15.52 2.84 -9.00
N GLU A 31 15.02 2.89 -10.24
CA GLU A 31 14.18 3.97 -10.76
C GLU A 31 12.80 3.97 -10.10
N GLN A 32 12.21 2.77 -9.90
CA GLN A 32 10.93 2.63 -9.18
C GLN A 32 11.06 3.07 -7.72
N ARG A 33 12.16 2.69 -7.06
CA ARG A 33 12.42 3.08 -5.67
C ARG A 33 12.55 4.60 -5.55
N GLU A 34 13.34 5.24 -6.40
CA GLU A 34 13.53 6.69 -6.39
C GLU A 34 12.21 7.44 -6.64
N ARG A 35 11.41 6.96 -7.60
CA ARG A 35 10.15 7.61 -7.97
C ARG A 35 9.07 7.51 -6.88
N PHE A 36 8.92 6.36 -6.24
CA PHE A 36 7.72 6.05 -5.45
C PHE A 36 7.93 6.07 -3.94
N ILE A 37 9.13 5.75 -3.44
CA ILE A 37 9.35 5.65 -1.98
C ILE A 37 9.30 7.02 -1.33
N ARG A 38 9.96 8.01 -1.93
CA ARG A 38 10.07 9.34 -1.33
C ARG A 38 8.70 10.02 -1.23
N PRO A 39 7.89 10.15 -2.30
CA PRO A 39 6.59 10.83 -2.20
C PRO A 39 5.63 10.13 -1.24
N ALA A 40 5.64 8.79 -1.19
CA ALA A 40 4.80 8.02 -0.27
C ALA A 40 5.16 8.26 1.21
N LEU A 41 6.46 8.39 1.54
CA LEU A 41 6.92 8.66 2.91
C LEU A 41 6.60 10.09 3.38
N TYR A 42 6.60 11.07 2.46
CA TYR A 42 6.22 12.44 2.78
C TYR A 42 4.69 12.66 2.77
N GLY A 43 3.90 11.63 2.46
CA GLY A 43 2.45 11.72 2.37
C GLY A 43 1.96 12.54 1.17
N GLU A 44 2.81 12.78 0.18
CA GLU A 44 2.49 13.49 -1.06
C GLU A 44 1.63 12.61 -2.00
N GLU A 45 1.78 11.28 -1.87
CA GLU A 45 0.99 10.30 -2.61
C GLU A 45 0.38 9.28 -1.65
N VAL A 46 -0.96 9.17 -1.65
CA VAL A 46 -1.70 8.14 -0.91
C VAL A 46 -2.07 7.01 -1.86
N TRP A 47 -1.80 5.78 -1.40
CA TRP A 47 -1.95 4.58 -2.22
C TRP A 47 -3.16 3.76 -1.79
N CYS A 48 -3.72 3.02 -2.75
CA CYS A 48 -4.78 2.04 -2.53
C CYS A 48 -4.42 0.70 -3.16
N GLN A 49 -5.05 -0.37 -2.68
CA GLN A 49 -4.83 -1.74 -3.15
C GLN A 49 -6.04 -2.15 -3.97
N LEU A 50 -5.79 -2.64 -5.19
CA LEU A 50 -6.83 -3.02 -6.16
C LEU A 50 -6.76 -4.53 -6.46
N PHE A 51 -6.67 -5.34 -5.41
CA PHE A 51 -6.56 -6.81 -5.52
C PHE A 51 -7.91 -7.52 -5.51
N SER A 52 -8.84 -7.10 -4.66
CA SER A 52 -10.11 -7.81 -4.48
C SER A 52 -11.07 -7.54 -5.64
N GLU A 53 -11.71 -8.62 -6.10
CA GLU A 53 -12.77 -8.61 -7.11
C GLU A 53 -14.04 -9.31 -6.57
N PRO A 54 -15.23 -9.12 -7.17
CA PRO A 54 -16.46 -9.76 -6.71
C PRO A 54 -16.39 -11.29 -6.59
N GLY A 55 -15.54 -11.94 -7.40
CA GLY A 55 -15.32 -13.39 -7.39
C GLY A 55 -14.01 -13.83 -6.74
N ALA A 56 -13.13 -12.91 -6.34
CA ALA A 56 -11.78 -13.20 -5.86
C ALA A 56 -11.42 -12.30 -4.67
N GLY A 57 -11.66 -12.82 -3.47
CA GLY A 57 -11.27 -12.21 -2.19
C GLY A 57 -10.16 -13.02 -1.53
N SER A 58 -10.54 -13.97 -0.66
CA SER A 58 -9.60 -14.91 -0.03
C SER A 58 -8.86 -15.78 -1.04
N ASP A 59 -9.54 -16.17 -2.14
CA ASP A 59 -8.92 -16.84 -3.28
C ASP A 59 -8.38 -15.79 -4.27
N LEU A 60 -7.34 -15.07 -3.84
CA LEU A 60 -6.73 -14.02 -4.63
C LEU A 60 -6.07 -14.57 -5.91
N ALA A 61 -5.71 -15.85 -5.97
CA ALA A 61 -5.11 -16.42 -7.18
C ALA A 61 -6.09 -16.48 -8.37
N ASN A 62 -7.40 -16.36 -8.11
CA ASN A 62 -8.47 -16.44 -9.10
C ASN A 62 -8.95 -15.06 -9.59
N VAL A 63 -8.14 -14.00 -9.44
CA VAL A 63 -8.45 -12.68 -10.05
C VAL A 63 -8.56 -12.80 -11.57
N ARG A 64 -9.34 -11.90 -12.18
CA ARG A 64 -9.61 -11.92 -13.63
C ARG A 64 -9.21 -10.64 -14.36
N THR A 65 -8.65 -9.66 -13.65
CA THR A 65 -8.20 -8.39 -14.25
C THR A 65 -6.97 -8.57 -15.14
#